data_AF-E0UJF7-F1
#
_entry.id   AF-E0UJF7-F1
#
_cell.length_a   1.000
_cell.length_b   1.000
_cell.length_c   1.000
_cell.angle_alpha   90.00
_cell.angle_beta   90.00
_cell.angle_gamma   90.00
#
_symmetry.space_group_name_H-M   'P 1'
#
loop_
_entity.id
_entity.type
_entity.pdbx_description
1 polymer ?
#
loop_
_entity_poly.entity_id
_entity_poly.type
_entity_poly.pdbx_seq_one_letter_code
_entity_poly.pdbx_strand_id
1 'polypeptide(L)'
;MNTISLESLARNGAVWSINGYQKHISPKKGFSCPHRLLHGGLSCSEYVKSVFMDQNLSQVVKMSVERFKDCALASKHLQTQSSGGCLIVPCCIPI
;
A
#
# COMPACT_ATOMS: atom_id res chain seq x y z
N MET A 1 2.73 -30.02 26.24
CA MET A 1 3.57 -29.17 25.37
C MET A 1 3.02 -29.27 23.95
N ASN A 2 2.08 -28.42 23.50
CA ASN A 2 1.67 -28.50 22.08
C ASN A 2 0.92 -27.28 21.49
N THR A 3 0.81 -26.15 22.19
CA THR A 3 0.11 -24.96 21.67
C THR A 3 1.06 -24.00 20.95
N ILE A 4 2.28 -23.83 21.48
CA ILE A 4 3.29 -22.90 20.94
C ILE A 4 3.72 -23.25 19.50
N SER A 5 3.74 -24.54 19.17
CA SER A 5 4.16 -25.02 17.85
C SER A 5 3.10 -24.74 16.77
N LEU A 6 1.82 -24.94 17.10
CA LEU A 6 0.70 -24.70 16.18
C LEU A 6 0.54 -23.20 15.88
N GLU A 7 0.69 -22.33 16.89
CA GLU A 7 0.62 -20.88 16.69
C GLU A 7 1.79 -20.37 15.84
N SER A 8 3.00 -20.91 16.04
CA SER A 8 4.16 -20.57 15.22
C SER A 8 3.98 -21.02 13.76
N LEU A 9 3.44 -22.21 13.53
CA LEU A 9 3.11 -22.72 12.19
C LEU A 9 2.02 -21.87 11.51
N ALA A 10 0.96 -21.51 12.24
CA ALA A 10 -0.11 -20.66 11.73
C ALA A 10 0.42 -19.26 11.36
N ARG A 11 1.26 -18.67 12.20
CA ARG A 11 1.87 -17.36 11.95
C ARG A 11 2.79 -17.37 10.74
N ASN A 12 3.64 -18.39 10.60
CA ASN A 12 4.50 -18.54 9.43
C ASN A 12 3.70 -18.78 8.15
N GLY A 13 2.64 -19.59 8.21
CA GLY A 13 1.72 -19.83 7.10
C GLY A 13 0.99 -18.55 6.65
N ALA A 14 0.54 -17.71 7.60
CA ALA A 14 -0.06 -16.42 7.30
C ALA A 14 0.94 -15.47 6.61
N VAL A 15 2.17 -15.36 7.14
CA VAL A 15 3.24 -14.52 6.55
C VAL A 15 3.62 -15.00 5.15
N TRP A 16 3.69 -16.32 4.94
CA TRP A 16 3.98 -16.90 3.63
C TRP A 16 2.85 -16.63 2.63
N SER A 17 1.61 -16.75 3.06
CA SER A 17 0.43 -16.45 2.23
C SER A 17 0.39 -14.98 1.81
N ILE A 18 0.72 -14.07 2.73
CA ILE A 18 0.83 -12.63 2.46
C ILE A 18 1.96 -12.34 1.46
N ASN A 19 3.14 -12.95 1.63
CA ASN A 19 4.25 -12.81 0.70
C ASN A 19 3.90 -13.35 -0.69
N GLY A 20 3.23 -14.50 -0.76
CA GLY A 20 2.75 -15.08 -2.02
C GLY A 20 1.77 -14.16 -2.73
N TYR A 21 0.80 -13.60 -1.99
CA TYR A 21 -0.13 -12.60 -2.49
C TYR A 21 0.61 -11.36 -3.02
N GLN A 22 1.55 -10.81 -2.25
CA GLN A 22 2.31 -9.62 -2.60
C GLN A 22 3.27 -9.84 -3.78
N LYS A 23 3.81 -11.05 -3.97
CA LYS A 23 4.78 -11.36 -5.03
C LYS A 23 4.12 -11.79 -6.34
N HIS A 24 2.97 -12.46 -6.29
CA HIS A 24 2.35 -13.05 -7.50
C HIS A 24 1.01 -12.46 -7.89
N ILE A 25 0.23 -11.93 -6.94
CA ILE A 25 -1.12 -11.40 -7.19
C ILE A 25 -1.13 -9.88 -7.21
N SER A 26 -0.49 -9.24 -6.23
CA SER A 26 -0.38 -7.78 -6.13
C SER A 26 0.26 -7.10 -7.36
N PRO A 27 1.35 -7.62 -7.98
CA PRO A 27 1.97 -6.95 -9.11
C PRO A 27 1.16 -7.14 -10.41
N LYS A 28 0.36 -8.22 -10.52
CA LYS A 28 -0.58 -8.41 -11.62
C LYS A 28 -1.80 -7.48 -11.54
N LYS A 29 -1.98 -6.79 -10.42
CA LYS A 29 -3.08 -5.84 -10.24
C LYS A 29 -2.77 -4.47 -10.83
N GLY A 30 -1.49 -4.14 -11.08
CA GLY A 30 -1.09 -2.84 -11.67
C GLY A 30 -1.09 -1.65 -10.70
N PHE A 31 -1.30 -1.85 -9.39
CA PHE A 31 -1.49 -0.73 -8.47
C PHE A 31 -0.22 0.14 -8.29
N SER A 32 -0.24 1.35 -8.83
CA SER A 32 0.73 2.40 -8.50
C SER A 32 0.07 3.45 -7.62
N CYS A 33 0.73 3.78 -6.51
CA CYS A 33 0.27 4.80 -5.57
C CYS A 33 0.11 6.15 -6.28
N PRO A 34 -1.11 6.74 -6.33
CA PRO A 34 -1.35 8.05 -6.94
C PRO A 34 -0.46 9.16 -6.41
N HIS A 35 -0.18 9.15 -5.10
CA HIS A 35 0.73 10.12 -4.50
C HIS A 35 2.15 10.02 -5.09
N ARG A 36 2.66 8.79 -5.26
CA ARG A 36 3.99 8.57 -5.84
C ARG A 36 4.01 8.90 -7.34
N LEU A 37 2.91 8.64 -8.06
CA LEU A 37 2.79 9.00 -9.47
C LEU A 37 2.76 10.52 -9.67
N LEU A 38 2.03 11.25 -8.83
CA LEU A 38 1.86 12.69 -8.97
C LEU A 38 3.04 13.50 -8.41
N HIS A 39 3.58 13.10 -7.26
CA HIS A 39 4.61 13.87 -6.53
C HIS A 39 5.99 13.20 -6.53
N GLY A 40 6.12 11.96 -7.00
CA GLY A 40 7.34 11.17 -6.84
C GLY A 40 7.56 10.66 -5.40
N GLY A 41 8.74 10.08 -5.16
CA GLY A 41 9.18 9.67 -3.81
C GLY A 41 8.54 8.38 -3.28
N LEU A 42 8.32 8.34 -1.95
CA LEU A 42 7.81 7.16 -1.25
C LEU A 42 6.32 6.93 -1.55
N SER A 43 5.96 5.68 -1.86
CA SER A 43 4.56 5.26 -1.89
C SER A 43 3.94 5.33 -0.49
N CYS A 44 2.61 5.35 -0.39
CA CYS A 44 1.93 5.39 0.91
C CYS A 44 2.36 4.25 1.83
N SER A 45 2.55 3.04 1.31
CA SER A 45 3.02 1.90 2.10
C SER A 45 4.47 2.06 2.57
N GLU A 46 5.36 2.56 1.71
CA GLU A 46 6.76 2.86 2.08
C GLU A 46 6.84 3.99 3.12
N TYR A 47 6.01 5.03 2.98
CA TYR A 47 5.93 6.13 3.94
C TYR A 47 5.38 5.65 5.30
N VAL A 48 4.29 4.90 5.31
CA VAL A 48 3.75 4.37 6.57
C VAL A 48 4.79 3.48 7.25
N LYS A 49 5.51 2.64 6.49
CA LYS A 49 6.61 1.84 6.99
C LYS A 49 7.72 2.69 7.63
N SER A 50 8.14 3.80 7.01
CA SER A 50 9.17 4.67 7.59
C SER A 50 8.67 5.35 8.87
N VAL A 51 7.44 5.85 8.88
CA VAL A 51 6.86 6.50 10.07
C VAL A 51 6.74 5.53 11.25
N PHE A 52 6.42 4.25 11.00
CA PHE A 52 6.44 3.21 12.03
C PHE A 52 7.83 2.97 12.65
N MET A 53 8.92 3.28 11.94
CA MET A 53 10.29 3.12 12.46
C MET A 53 10.73 4.32 13.31
N ASP A 54 10.17 5.51 13.07
CA ASP A 54 10.62 6.76 13.66
C ASP A 54 9.66 7.37 14.71
N GLN A 55 8.40 6.93 14.81
CA GLN A 55 7.35 7.62 15.59
C GLN A 55 6.54 6.71 16.51
N ASN A 56 5.91 7.31 17.53
CA ASN A 56 4.96 6.64 18.43
C ASN A 56 3.65 6.26 17.72
N LEU A 57 3.01 5.17 18.13
CA LEU A 57 1.84 4.60 17.46
C LEU A 57 0.70 5.60 17.16
N SER A 58 0.33 6.45 18.11
CA SER A 58 -0.73 7.46 17.90
C SER A 58 -0.37 8.46 16.80
N GLN A 59 0.91 8.83 16.72
CA GLN A 59 1.42 9.74 15.70
C GLN A 59 1.54 9.03 14.34
N VAL A 60 1.95 7.76 14.33
CA VAL A 60 1.95 6.92 13.13
C VAL A 60 0.55 6.86 12.51
N VAL A 61 -0.49 6.61 13.30
CA VAL A 61 -1.87 6.55 12.81
C VAL A 61 -2.27 7.89 12.18
N LYS A 62 -2.00 9.01 12.87
CA LYS A 62 -2.34 10.34 12.37
C LYS A 62 -1.63 10.65 11.05
N MET A 63 -0.32 10.41 10.97
CA MET A 63 0.49 10.65 9.77
C MET A 63 0.10 9.72 8.62
N SER A 64 -0.26 8.47 8.92
CA SER A 64 -0.74 7.52 7.91
C SER A 64 -2.05 7.99 7.29
N VAL A 65 -3.01 8.43 8.11
CA VAL A 65 -4.30 8.95 7.65
C VAL A 65 -4.11 10.20 6.79
N GLU A 66 -3.23 11.12 7.20
CA GLU A 66 -2.88 12.31 6.41
C GLU A 66 -2.31 11.93 5.05
N ARG A 67 -1.32 11.02 5.02
CA ARG A 67 -0.73 10.51 3.78
C ARG A 67 -1.75 9.85 2.86
N PHE A 68 -2.73 9.14 3.40
CA PHE A 68 -3.80 8.53 2.61
C PHE A 68 -4.78 9.56 2.04
N LYS A 69 -5.07 10.65 2.78
CA LYS A 69 -5.87 11.77 2.25
C LYS A 69 -5.17 12.45 1.07
N ASP A 70 -3.88 12.73 1.19
CA ASP A 70 -3.10 13.30 0.09
C ASP A 70 -3.07 12.38 -1.13
N CYS A 71 -2.95 11.07 -0.91
CA CYS A 71 -3.02 10.09 -1.98
C CYS A 71 -4.39 10.04 -2.66
N ALA A 72 -5.48 10.19 -1.90
CA ALA A 72 -6.82 10.28 -2.46
C ALA A 72 -7.02 11.56 -3.29
N LEU A 73 -6.44 12.68 -2.87
CA LEU A 73 -6.44 13.93 -3.64
C LEU A 73 -5.62 13.79 -4.93
N ALA A 74 -4.42 13.20 -4.85
CA ALA A 74 -3.59 12.90 -6.01
C ALA A 74 -4.32 11.99 -7.01
N SER A 75 -5.07 11.00 -6.51
CA SER A 75 -5.93 10.14 -7.34
C SER A 75 -6.98 10.94 -8.10
N LYS A 76 -7.69 11.86 -7.43
CA LYS A 76 -8.68 12.73 -8.08
C LYS A 76 -8.04 13.62 -9.15
N HIS A 77 -6.87 14.19 -8.87
CA HIS A 77 -6.14 15.03 -9.82
C HIS A 77 -5.75 14.24 -11.09
N LEU A 78 -5.17 13.05 -10.91
CA LEU A 78 -4.81 12.17 -12.02
C LEU A 78 -6.03 11.70 -12.82
N GLN A 79 -7.18 11.47 -12.16
CA GLN A 79 -8.43 11.16 -12.83
C GLN A 79 -8.95 12.31 -13.70
N THR A 80 -8.83 13.56 -13.26
CA THR A 80 -9.24 14.73 -14.07
C THR A 80 -8.34 14.97 -15.28
N GLN A 81 -7.09 14.52 -15.24
CA GLN A 81 -6.13 14.67 -16.34
C GLN A 81 -6.14 13.50 -17.32
N SER A 82 -6.68 12.34 -16.94
CA SER A 82 -6.79 11.18 -17.82
C SER A 82 -8.12 11.21 -18.57
N SER A 83 -8.11 11.68 -19.83
CA SER A 83 -9.26 11.60 -20.75
C SER A 83 -9.61 10.17 -21.20
N GLY A 84 -8.99 9.14 -20.62
CA GLY A 84 -9.34 7.73 -20.79
C GLY A 84 -9.74 7.12 -19.45
N GLY A 85 -11.01 6.68 -19.35
CA GLY A 85 -11.62 6.23 -18.11
C GLY A 85 -10.97 4.97 -17.50
N CYS A 86 -10.71 5.03 -16.19
CA CYS A 86 -10.59 3.86 -15.32
C CYS A 86 -10.92 4.31 -13.88
N LEU A 87 -12.13 3.97 -13.40
CA LEU A 87 -12.69 4.45 -12.11
C LEU A 87 -12.24 3.63 -10.88
N ILE A 88 -11.15 2.87 -10.98
CA ILE A 88 -10.49 2.26 -9.83
C ILE A 88 -9.01 2.42 -10.12
N VAL A 89 -8.23 3.04 -9.22
CA VAL A 89 -6.78 2.98 -9.33
C VAL A 89 -6.38 1.53 -9.07
N PRO A 90 -6.01 0.76 -10.10
CA PRO A 90 -4.70 0.13 -10.03
C PRO A 90 -4.03 0.06 -11.43
N CYS A 91 -3.77 1.22 -12.03
CA CYS A 91 -3.18 1.49 -13.36
C CYS A 91 -3.75 0.76 -14.57
N CYS A 92 -4.20 1.57 -15.54
CA CYS A 92 -3.85 1.37 -16.94
C CYS A 92 -2.95 2.54 -17.37
N ILE A 93 -1.63 2.40 -17.26
CA ILE A 93 -0.69 3.24 -18.02
C ILE A 93 0.12 2.27 -18.89
N PRO A 94 -0.13 2.21 -20.22
CA PRO A 94 0.81 1.56 -21.10
C PRO A 94 2.06 2.45 -21.15
N ILE A 95 3.19 1.83 -20.88
CA ILE A 95 4.52 2.35 -21.24
C ILE A 95 4.62 2.38 -22.77
#